data_AF-A0A354W606-F1
#
_entry.id   AF-A0A354W606-F1
#
_cell.length_a   1.000
_cell.length_b   1.000
_cell.length_c   1.000
_cell.angle_alpha   90.00
_cell.angle_beta   90.00
_cell.angle_gamma   90.00
#
_symmetry.space_group_name_H-M   'P 1'
#
loop_
_entity.id
_entity.type
_entity.pdbx_description
1 polymer ?
#
loop_
_entity_poly.entity_id
_entity_poly.type
_entity_poly.pdbx_seq_one_letter_code
_entity_poly.pdbx_strand_id
1 'polypeptide(L)' 'RKEFELLSLLASKPGKVFSRERIMDRIWGDSVVVGGRTIDVHIRKIREKIGEERIRTIKGVGYKFEIEE' A
#
# COMPACT_ATOMS: atom_id res chain seq x y z
N ARG A 1 -8.55 3.33 10.03
CA ARG A 1 -8.02 1.98 10.34
C ARG A 1 -7.26 1.36 9.16
N LYS A 2 -7.90 1.08 8.01
CA LYS A 2 -7.24 0.43 6.86
C LYS A 2 -6.05 1.20 6.26
N GLU A 3 -6.13 2.53 6.18
CA GLU A 3 -5.00 3.36 5.73
C GLU A 3 -3.77 3.20 6.62
N PHE A 4 -3.97 3.12 7.94
CA PHE A 4 -2.89 2.91 8.90
C PHE A 4 -2.31 1.50 8.79
N GLU A 5 -3.16 0.47 8.66
CA GLU A 5 -2.71 -0.92 8.43
C GLU A 5 -1.90 -1.03 7.13
N LEU A 6 -2.33 -0.36 6.06
CA LEU A 6 -1.60 -0.31 4.79
C LEU A 6 -0.26 0.40 4.91
N LEU A 7 -0.26 1.59 5.50
CA LEU A 7 0.97 2.34 5.74
C LEU A 7 1.94 1.53 6.61
N SER A 8 1.45 0.93 7.70
CA SER A 8 2.24 0.11 8.61
C SER A 8 2.83 -1.12 7.90
N LEU A 9 2.07 -1.79 7.03
CA LEU A 9 2.57 -2.90 6.22
C LEU A 9 3.73 -2.45 5.31
N LEU A 10 3.56 -1.37 4.56
CA LEU A 10 4.59 -0.88 3.65
C LEU A 10 5.83 -0.38 4.41
N ALA A 11 5.63 0.39 5.47
CA ALA A 11 6.69 0.94 6.31
C ALA A 11 7.39 -0.12 7.18
N SER A 12 6.80 -1.30 7.38
CA SER A 12 7.44 -2.41 8.12
C SER A 12 8.72 -2.91 7.44
N LYS A 13 8.82 -2.74 6.12
CA LYS A 13 9.98 -3.11 5.29
C LYS A 13 10.19 -2.07 4.19
N PRO A 14 10.78 -0.91 4.50
CA PRO A 14 11.03 0.12 3.51
C PRO A 14 11.89 -0.39 2.34
N GLY A 15 11.65 0.12 1.14
CA GLY A 15 12.25 -0.36 -0.11
C GLY A 15 11.65 -1.65 -0.66
N LYS A 16 10.97 -2.46 0.16
CA LYS A 16 10.31 -3.69 -0.29
C LYS A 16 9.03 -3.40 -1.06
N VAL A 17 8.86 -4.04 -2.22
CA VAL A 17 7.62 -4.02 -2.99
C VAL A 17 6.65 -5.08 -2.46
N PHE A 18 5.42 -4.66 -2.20
CA PHE A 18 4.30 -5.54 -1.88
C PHE A 18 3.31 -5.52 -3.05
N SER A 19 2.92 -6.71 -3.54
CA SER A 19 1.94 -6.83 -4.62
C SER A 19 0.54 -6.45 -4.14
N ARG A 20 -0.35 -6.12 -5.08
CA ARG A 20 -1.74 -5.80 -4.74
C ARG A 20 -2.45 -7.00 -4.10
N GLU A 21 -2.25 -8.23 -4.59
CA GLU A 21 -2.84 -9.41 -3.96
C GLU A 21 -2.33 -9.54 -2.52
N ARG A 22 -1.01 -9.45 -2.32
CA ARG A 22 -0.43 -9.61 -0.99
C ARG A 22 -0.88 -8.53 0.00
N ILE A 23 -1.11 -7.30 -0.46
CA ILE A 23 -1.69 -6.22 0.35
C ILE A 23 -3.14 -6.55 0.69
N MET A 24 -3.93 -7.02 -0.27
CA MET A 24 -5.32 -7.43 -0.07
C MET A 24 -5.42 -8.54 0.98
N ASP A 25 -4.67 -9.63 0.79
CA ASP A 25 -4.70 -10.80 1.68
C ASP A 25 -4.28 -10.42 3.10
N ARG A 26 -3.27 -9.56 3.26
CA ARG A 26 -2.76 -9.15 4.58
C ARG A 26 -3.69 -8.23 5.34
N ILE A 27 -4.41 -7.35 4.65
CA ILE A 27 -5.18 -6.28 5.29
C ILE A 27 -6.67 -6.61 5.32
N TRP A 28 -7.23 -7.17 4.26
CA TRP A 28 -8.64 -7.53 4.15
C TRP A 28 -8.91 -9.02 4.40
N GLY A 29 -7.97 -9.90 4.06
CA GLY A 29 -8.12 -11.36 4.20
C GLY A 29 -8.90 -12.01 3.06
N ASP A 30 -9.00 -13.35 3.11
CA ASP A 30 -9.54 -14.18 2.03
C ASP A 30 -11.06 -14.03 1.78
N SER A 31 -11.78 -13.38 2.69
CA SER A 31 -13.25 -13.28 2.64
C SER A 31 -13.77 -12.06 1.86
N VAL A 32 -12.88 -11.23 1.30
CA VAL A 32 -13.30 -9.97 0.70
C VAL A 32 -13.02 -9.94 -0.81
N VAL A 33 -14.09 -9.97 -1.61
CA VAL A 33 -14.04 -9.71 -3.05
C VAL A 33 -13.95 -8.20 -3.28
N VAL A 34 -12.85 -7.58 -2.88
CA VAL A 34 -12.55 -6.21 -3.28
C VAL A 34 -11.64 -6.21 -4.49
N GLY A 35 -12.03 -5.49 -5.54
CA GLY A 35 -11.15 -5.29 -6.70
C GLY A 35 -9.91 -4.47 -6.34
N GLY A 36 -8.83 -4.62 -7.14
CA GLY A 36 -7.55 -3.94 -6.91
C GLY A 36 -7.63 -2.40 -6.77
N ARG A 37 -8.71 -1.77 -7.25
CA ARG A 37 -8.94 -0.31 -7.12
C ARG A 37 -9.07 0.17 -5.67
N THR A 38 -9.47 -0.69 -4.72
CA THR A 38 -9.60 -0.28 -3.31
C THR A 38 -8.25 0.05 -2.69
N ILE A 39 -7.21 -0.73 -3.01
CA ILE A 39 -5.84 -0.45 -2.56
C ILE A 39 -5.39 0.90 -3.12
N ASP A 40 -5.60 1.13 -4.41
CA ASP A 40 -5.18 2.36 -5.09
C ASP A 40 -5.82 3.61 -4.45
N VAL A 41 -7.10 3.54 -4.05
CA VAL A 41 -7.79 4.62 -3.32
C VAL A 41 -7.14 4.88 -1.96
N HIS A 42 -6.83 3.83 -1.19
CA HIS A 42 -6.15 4.00 0.09
C HIS A 42 -4.73 4.54 -0.08
N ILE A 43 -3.98 4.10 -1.09
CA ILE A 43 -2.65 4.64 -1.39
C ILE A 43 -2.72 6.14 -1.68
N ARG A 44 -3.69 6.57 -2.51
CA ARG A 44 -3.89 7.99 -2.82
C ARG A 44 -4.14 8.80 -1.54
N LYS A 45 -5.08 8.37 -0.69
CA LYS A 45 -5.41 9.06 0.56
C LYS A 45 -4.24 9.12 1.54
N ILE A 46 -3.39 8.09 1.55
CA ILE A 46 -2.17 8.10 2.39
C ILE A 46 -1.18 9.12 1.85
N ARG A 47 -0.91 9.13 0.54
CA ARG A 47 0.00 10.11 -0.09
C ARG A 47 -0.45 11.55 0.13
N GLU A 48 -1.75 11.82 0.04
CA GLU A 48 -2.33 13.13 0.36
C GLU A 48 -2.02 13.60 1.80
N LYS A 49 -1.69 12.68 2.72
CA LYS A 49 -1.38 12.98 4.13
C LYS A 49 0.11 13.02 4.46
N ILE A 50 0.94 12.23 3.79
CA ILE A 50 2.36 12.04 4.17
C ILE A 50 3.36 12.42 3.08
N GLY A 51 2.89 12.83 1.90
CA GLY A 51 3.72 13.08 0.72
C GLY A 51 3.63 11.96 -0.31
N GLU A 52 3.68 12.35 -1.59
CA GLU A 52 3.61 11.39 -2.71
C GLU A 52 4.88 10.54 -2.82
N GLU A 53 6.02 11.10 -2.43
CA GLU A 53 7.35 10.50 -2.48
C GLU A 53 7.51 9.33 -1.51
N ARG A 54 6.77 9.32 -0.38
CA ARG A 54 6.86 8.26 0.64
C ARG A 54 6.36 6.91 0.20
N ILE A 55 5.51 6.84 -0.82
CA ILE A 55 5.01 5.57 -1.34
C ILE A 55 5.18 5.58 -2.85
N ARG A 56 5.98 4.66 -3.40
CA ARG A 56 6.20 4.56 -4.84
C ARG A 56 5.35 3.45 -5.45
N THR A 57 4.76 3.76 -6.62
CA THR A 57 4.07 2.75 -7.44
C THR A 57 5.07 2.02 -8.33
N ILE A 58 5.10 0.70 -8.25
CA ILE A 58 5.77 -0.15 -9.23
C ILE A 58 4.71 -0.67 -10.18
N LYS A 59 4.67 -0.10 -11.39
CA LYS A 59 3.63 -0.39 -12.40
C LYS A 59 3.56 -1.90 -12.67
N GLY A 60 2.35 -2.45 -12.69
CA GLY A 60 2.10 -3.88 -12.88
C GLY A 60 2.42 -4.78 -11.67
N VAL A 61 3.04 -4.25 -10.61
CA VAL A 61 3.46 -5.07 -9.46
C VAL A 61 2.73 -4.66 -8.18
N GLY A 62 2.88 -3.41 -7.73
CA GLY A 62 2.30 -2.96 -6.47
C GLY A 62 2.98 -1.71 -5.91
N TYR A 63 3.20 -1.69 -4.59
CA TYR A 63 3.61 -0.49 -3.85
C TYR A 63 4.81 -0.77 -2.93
N LYS A 64 5.66 0.24 -2.76
CA LYS A 64 6.75 0.21 -1.76
C LYS A 64 6.78 1.52 -0.97
N PHE A 65 7.22 1.44 0.28
CA PHE A 65 7.52 2.62 1.09
C PHE A 65 8.94 3.09 0.78
N GLU A 66 9.14 4.39 0.58
CA GLU A 66 10.45 5.02 0.41
C GLU A 66 10.79 5.76 1.71
N ILE A 67 12.02 5.57 2.20
CA ILE A 67 12.63 6.48 3.17
C ILE A 67 13.44 7.45 2.33
N GLU A 68 13.28 8.76 2.56
CA GLU A 68 14.24 9.72 2.02
C GLU A 68 15.63 9.38 2.58
N GLU A 69 16.67 9.55 1.77
CA GLU A 69 18.02 9.74 2.29
C GLU A 69 18.15 11.15 2.87
#